data_AF-A0A1I1ZB33-F1
#
_entry.id   AF-A0A1I1ZB33-F1
#
_cell.length_a   1.000
_cell.length_b   1.000
_cell.length_c   1.000
_cell.angle_alpha   90.00
_cell.angle_beta   90.00
_cell.angle_gamma   90.00
#
_symmetry.space_group_name_H-M   'P 1'
#
loop_
_entity.id
_entity.type
_entity.pdbx_description
1 polymer ?
#
loop_
_entity_poly.entity_id
_entity_poly.type
_entity_poly.pdbx_seq_one_letter_code
_entity_poly.pdbx_strand_id
1 'polypeptide(L)'
;MKNIREMKKVLFTFFFIFVLGSAGVYAQCDHDALLKQALNEMGSGQYIKDFIVELKKGDGQSGSVKYSVILNSRSQYKFNVVNASGNAEKVLMELYDGEKLLVSNKVQGKMYKAFGYICRSTKVYSLVFSFPEGSEGCARAVLSLQKQFQSGEMGF
;
A
#
# COMPACT_ATOMS: atom_id res chain seq x y z
N MET A 1 -44.06 43.87 -5.02
CA MET A 1 -43.10 43.29 -5.99
C MET A 1 -41.61 43.41 -5.60
N LYS A 2 -41.22 44.13 -4.53
CA LYS A 2 -39.81 44.34 -4.14
C LYS A 2 -39.12 43.09 -3.53
N ASN A 3 -39.86 42.23 -2.82
CA ASN A 3 -39.32 41.03 -2.14
C ASN A 3 -38.89 39.88 -3.08
N ILE A 4 -39.52 39.73 -4.26
CA ILE A 4 -39.21 38.62 -5.18
C ILE A 4 -37.84 38.83 -5.87
N ARG A 5 -37.42 40.09 -6.06
CA ARG A 5 -36.14 40.43 -6.70
C ARG A 5 -34.93 40.20 -5.77
N GLU A 6 -35.11 40.37 -4.46
CA GLU A 6 -34.09 40.11 -3.45
C GLU A 6 -33.90 38.61 -3.18
N MET A 7 -34.98 37.82 -3.14
CA MET A 7 -34.88 36.35 -3.01
C MET A 7 -34.13 35.70 -4.18
N LYS A 8 -34.30 36.22 -5.41
CA LYS A 8 -33.57 35.74 -6.60
C LYS A 8 -32.07 36.04 -6.53
N LYS A 9 -31.66 37.13 -5.89
CA LYS A 9 -30.24 37.46 -5.67
C LYS A 9 -29.60 36.55 -4.63
N VAL A 10 -30.32 36.26 -3.54
CA VAL A 10 -29.86 35.32 -2.50
C VAL A 10 -29.74 33.90 -3.08
N LEU A 11 -30.69 33.48 -3.92
CA LEU A 11 -30.65 32.19 -4.62
C LEU A 11 -29.45 32.10 -5.58
N PHE A 12 -29.14 33.19 -6.30
CA PHE A 12 -27.98 33.27 -7.20
C PHE A 12 -26.65 33.23 -6.45
N THR A 13 -26.54 33.90 -5.30
CA THR A 13 -25.32 33.91 -4.48
C THR A 13 -25.02 32.54 -3.87
N PHE A 14 -26.05 31.80 -3.42
CA PHE A 14 -25.87 30.43 -2.91
C PHE A 14 -25.40 29.45 -4.00
N PHE A 15 -25.89 29.61 -5.23
CA PHE A 15 -25.47 28.79 -6.37
C PHE A 15 -24.01 29.03 -6.76
N PHE A 16 -23.49 30.25 -6.60
CA PHE A 16 -22.11 30.59 -6.95
C PHE A 16 -21.07 30.03 -5.95
N ILE A 17 -21.44 29.88 -4.67
CA ILE A 17 -20.56 29.32 -3.63
C ILE A 17 -20.41 27.79 -3.80
N PHE A 18 -21.42 27.09 -4.32
CA PHE A 18 -21.37 25.64 -4.53
C PHE A 18 -20.43 25.23 -5.68
N VAL A 19 -20.25 26.08 -6.68
CA VAL A 19 -19.42 25.78 -7.86
C VAL A 19 -17.91 25.90 -7.58
N LEU A 20 -17.51 26.69 -6.56
CA LEU A 20 -16.10 26.91 -6.21
C LEU A 20 -15.52 25.87 -5.23
N GLY A 21 -16.32 24.92 -4.74
CA GLY A 21 -15.92 23.93 -3.72
C GLY A 21 -15.33 22.61 -4.22
N SER A 22 -15.11 22.44 -5.53
CA SER A 22 -14.66 21.15 -6.12
C SER A 22 -13.15 21.02 -6.30
N ALA A 23 -12.35 21.68 -5.46
CA ALA A 23 -10.91 21.49 -5.46
C ALA A 23 -10.54 20.23 -4.64
N GLY A 24 -10.40 19.10 -5.35
CA GLY A 24 -9.55 17.97 -4.96
C GLY A 24 -9.77 17.37 -3.57
N VAL A 25 -10.88 16.67 -3.36
CA VAL A 25 -10.98 15.72 -2.25
C VAL A 25 -10.11 14.51 -2.61
N TYR A 26 -8.84 14.51 -2.20
CA TYR A 26 -8.07 13.26 -2.12
C TYR A 26 -8.79 12.40 -1.08
N ALA A 27 -9.52 11.40 -1.55
CA ALA A 27 -10.37 10.55 -0.73
C ALA A 27 -9.57 9.98 0.45
N GLN A 28 -10.18 10.00 1.63
CA GLN A 28 -9.64 9.34 2.81
C GLN A 28 -9.31 7.87 2.48
N CYS A 29 -8.14 7.40 2.91
CA CYS A 29 -7.77 6.02 2.64
C CYS A 29 -8.63 5.05 3.45
N ASP A 30 -9.44 4.25 2.75
CA ASP A 30 -10.23 3.17 3.36
C ASP A 30 -9.35 1.93 3.58
N HIS A 31 -8.64 1.93 4.71
CA HIS A 31 -7.72 0.85 5.08
C HIS A 31 -8.41 -0.51 5.29
N ASP A 32 -9.70 -0.52 5.64
CA ASP A 32 -10.47 -1.74 5.89
C ASP A 32 -10.88 -2.39 4.58
N ALA A 33 -11.37 -1.60 3.61
CA ALA A 33 -11.65 -2.10 2.27
C ALA A 33 -10.38 -2.64 1.59
N LEU A 34 -9.26 -1.94 1.73
CA LEU A 34 -7.98 -2.39 1.18
C LEU A 34 -7.47 -3.66 1.87
N LEU A 35 -7.62 -3.78 3.19
CA LEU A 35 -7.26 -5.01 3.90
C LEU A 35 -8.11 -6.19 3.42
N LYS A 36 -9.42 -6.01 3.31
CA LYS A 36 -10.32 -7.06 2.79
C LYS A 36 -9.90 -7.50 1.39
N GLN A 37 -9.56 -6.57 0.51
CA GLN A 37 -9.07 -6.90 -0.83
C GLN A 37 -7.70 -7.61 -0.76
N ALA A 38 -6.78 -7.15 0.08
CA ALA A 38 -5.45 -7.74 0.20
C ALA A 38 -5.52 -9.17 0.76
N LEU A 39 -6.43 -9.44 1.70
CA LEU A 39 -6.72 -10.78 2.20
C LEU A 39 -7.31 -11.69 1.12
N ASN A 40 -8.20 -11.16 0.26
CA ASN A 40 -8.72 -11.92 -0.88
C ASN A 40 -7.62 -12.25 -1.92
N GLU A 41 -6.71 -11.31 -2.20
CA GLU A 41 -5.59 -11.49 -3.16
C GLU A 41 -4.43 -12.34 -2.58
N MET A 42 -4.41 -12.56 -1.26
CA MET A 42 -3.43 -13.40 -0.57
C MET A 42 -3.49 -14.86 -1.07
N GLY A 43 -4.68 -15.35 -1.42
CA GLY A 43 -4.91 -16.74 -1.84
C GLY A 43 -4.99 -17.69 -0.64
N SER A 44 -4.57 -18.94 -0.82
CA SER A 44 -4.69 -20.00 0.19
C SER A 44 -3.60 -20.00 1.27
N GLY A 45 -2.75 -18.98 1.32
CA GLY A 45 -1.70 -18.89 2.33
C GLY A 45 -2.26 -18.63 3.73
N GLN A 46 -1.52 -19.03 4.76
CA GLN A 46 -1.87 -18.67 6.13
C GLN A 46 -1.50 -17.20 6.37
N TYR A 47 -2.49 -16.40 6.76
CA TYR A 47 -2.27 -15.01 7.16
C TYR A 47 -1.29 -14.91 8.34
N ILE A 48 -0.35 -13.97 8.25
CA ILE A 48 0.58 -13.66 9.35
C ILE A 48 0.36 -12.24 9.85
N LYS A 49 0.46 -11.26 8.94
CA LYS A 49 0.47 -9.84 9.29
C LYS A 49 0.12 -8.97 8.09
N ASP A 50 -0.48 -7.84 8.38
CA ASP A 50 -0.80 -6.76 7.45
C ASP A 50 0.03 -5.50 7.74
N PHE A 51 0.18 -4.64 6.73
CA PHE A 51 0.93 -3.40 6.81
C PHE A 51 0.12 -2.27 6.19
N ILE A 52 0.04 -1.15 6.90
CA ILE A 52 -0.54 0.10 6.40
C ILE A 52 0.55 0.83 5.64
N VAL A 53 0.29 1.26 4.42
CA VAL A 53 1.23 2.09 3.67
C VAL A 53 0.50 3.37 3.33
N GLU A 54 0.84 4.44 4.02
CA GLU A 54 0.28 5.77 3.78
C GLU A 54 1.44 6.75 3.72
N LEU A 55 1.63 7.36 2.55
CA LEU A 55 2.63 8.40 2.32
C LEU A 55 1.87 9.67 1.94
N LYS A 56 2.12 10.75 2.68
CA LYS A 56 1.54 12.07 2.42
C LYS A 56 2.60 13.01 1.90
N LYS A 57 2.23 13.88 0.96
CA LYS A 57 3.16 14.85 0.39
C LYS A 57 3.39 16.00 1.39
N GLY A 58 4.59 16.09 1.98
CA GLY A 58 5.02 17.27 2.75
C GLY A 58 5.55 17.04 4.16
N ASP A 59 5.56 15.79 4.67
CA ASP A 59 5.78 15.57 6.11
C ASP A 59 7.26 15.44 6.51
N GLY A 60 8.21 15.69 5.61
CA GLY A 60 9.65 15.49 5.87
C GLY A 60 10.06 14.04 6.20
N GLN A 61 9.10 13.11 6.22
CA GLN A 61 9.34 11.69 6.27
C GLN A 61 9.95 11.28 4.93
N SER A 62 11.06 10.55 4.98
CA SER A 62 11.64 9.86 3.81
C SER A 62 10.49 9.29 2.98
N GLY A 63 10.55 9.41 1.65
CA GLY A 63 9.49 8.96 0.72
C GLY A 63 9.22 7.45 0.70
N SER A 64 9.43 6.78 1.82
CA SER A 64 9.27 5.37 2.07
C SER A 64 8.79 5.09 3.50
N VAL A 65 7.89 4.11 3.65
CA VAL A 65 7.50 3.51 4.93
C VAL A 65 8.29 2.21 5.13
N LYS A 66 8.88 2.01 6.31
CA LYS A 66 9.70 0.83 6.62
C LYS A 66 9.15 0.07 7.82
N TYR A 67 9.05 -1.25 7.66
CA TYR A 67 8.66 -2.19 8.70
C TYR A 67 9.74 -3.23 8.95
N SER A 68 9.96 -3.58 10.21
CA SER A 68 10.76 -4.75 10.60
C SER A 68 9.87 -6.00 10.64
N VAL A 69 10.27 -7.05 9.94
CA VAL A 69 9.54 -8.33 9.90
C VAL A 69 10.46 -9.48 10.28
N ILE A 70 10.03 -10.35 11.19
CA ILE A 70 10.76 -11.58 11.51
C ILE A 70 10.27 -12.68 10.58
N LEU A 71 11.17 -13.29 9.83
CA LEU A 71 10.87 -14.44 8.98
C LEU A 71 11.64 -15.64 9.50
N ASN A 72 10.98 -16.79 9.54
CA ASN A 72 11.57 -18.05 9.97
C ASN A 72 12.25 -18.75 8.78
N SER A 73 13.39 -19.37 9.03
CA SER A 73 14.05 -20.22 8.05
C SER A 73 13.14 -21.36 7.61
N ARG A 74 13.46 -21.94 6.44
CA ARG A 74 12.71 -23.06 5.84
C ARG A 74 11.24 -22.71 5.64
N SER A 75 10.94 -21.48 5.26
CA SER A 75 9.57 -21.04 5.02
C SER A 75 9.50 -20.25 3.71
N GLN A 76 8.50 -20.55 2.90
CA GLN A 76 8.13 -19.77 1.73
C GLN A 76 7.03 -18.80 2.13
N TYR A 77 7.32 -17.52 1.97
CA TYR A 77 6.40 -16.42 2.22
C TYR A 77 5.90 -15.83 0.91
N LYS A 78 4.70 -15.25 0.94
CA LYS A 78 4.18 -14.37 -0.10
C LYS A 78 3.81 -13.03 0.52
N PHE A 79 4.27 -11.97 -0.13
CA PHE A 79 3.91 -10.59 0.17
C PHE A 79 3.06 -10.11 -0.99
N ASN A 80 1.84 -9.66 -0.72
CA ASN A 80 0.97 -9.03 -1.71
C ASN A 80 0.52 -7.66 -1.24
N VAL A 81 0.23 -6.77 -2.19
CA VAL A 81 -0.12 -5.38 -1.92
C VAL A 81 -1.26 -4.92 -2.82
N VAL A 82 -2.20 -4.20 -2.22
CA VAL A 82 -3.32 -3.56 -2.89
C VAL A 82 -3.16 -2.05 -2.76
N ASN A 83 -3.31 -1.34 -3.87
CA ASN A 83 -3.23 0.11 -3.94
C ASN A 83 -4.65 0.69 -3.87
N ALA A 84 -4.81 1.84 -3.21
CA ALA A 84 -6.03 2.63 -3.31
C ALA A 84 -6.26 3.07 -4.77
N SER A 85 -7.53 3.15 -5.17
CA SER A 85 -7.92 3.54 -6.53
C SER A 85 -7.49 4.96 -6.90
N GLY A 86 -7.32 5.84 -5.91
CA GLY A 86 -6.90 7.23 -6.08
C GLY A 86 -5.38 7.42 -6.23
N ASN A 87 -4.57 6.37 -6.11
CA ASN A 87 -3.12 6.51 -6.26
C ASN A 87 -2.75 6.83 -7.72
N ALA A 88 -1.90 7.83 -7.91
CA ALA A 88 -1.30 8.10 -9.21
C ALA A 88 -0.38 6.95 -9.67
N GLU A 89 0.33 6.35 -8.72
CA GLU A 89 1.34 5.33 -8.97
C GLU A 89 1.14 4.08 -8.11
N LYS A 90 1.69 2.95 -8.57
CA LYS A 90 1.70 1.71 -7.79
C LYS A 90 2.85 1.73 -6.79
N VAL A 91 2.58 1.29 -5.56
CA VAL A 91 3.59 1.16 -4.52
C VAL A 91 4.67 0.14 -4.91
N LEU A 92 5.92 0.56 -4.77
CA LEU A 92 7.11 -0.28 -4.79
C LEU A 92 7.25 -0.92 -3.41
N MET A 93 7.33 -2.25 -3.38
CA MET A 93 7.50 -3.05 -2.17
C MET A 93 8.78 -3.85 -2.30
N GLU A 94 9.66 -3.72 -1.30
CA GLU A 94 11.02 -4.25 -1.32
C GLU A 94 11.36 -4.94 0.00
N LEU A 95 11.98 -6.11 -0.08
CA LEU A 95 12.46 -6.85 1.09
C LEU A 95 13.99 -6.79 1.14
N TYR A 96 14.52 -6.35 2.27
CA TYR A 96 15.95 -6.19 2.50
C TYR A 96 16.46 -7.04 3.67
N ASP A 97 17.72 -7.45 3.55
CA ASP A 97 18.55 -8.03 4.60
C ASP A 97 19.71 -7.07 4.90
N GLY A 98 19.58 -6.30 5.97
CA GLY A 98 20.44 -5.11 6.18
C GLY A 98 20.21 -4.11 5.04
N GLU A 99 21.27 -3.82 4.28
CA GLU A 99 21.25 -2.95 3.10
C GLU A 99 21.05 -3.71 1.79
N LYS A 100 21.09 -5.05 1.81
CA LYS A 100 20.98 -5.87 0.61
C LYS A 100 19.52 -6.07 0.22
N LEU A 101 19.16 -5.59 -0.97
CA LEU A 101 17.87 -5.91 -1.60
C LEU A 101 17.82 -7.41 -1.95
N LEU A 102 16.77 -8.10 -1.50
CA LEU A 102 16.56 -9.51 -1.77
C LEU A 102 15.55 -9.74 -2.89
N VAL A 103 14.43 -9.04 -2.84
CA VAL A 103 13.33 -9.15 -3.79
C VAL A 103 12.48 -7.89 -3.75
N SER A 104 11.87 -7.56 -4.89
CA SER A 104 10.89 -6.49 -5.00
C SER A 104 9.71 -6.92 -5.87
N ASN A 105 8.63 -6.15 -5.84
CA ASN A 105 7.51 -6.33 -6.75
C ASN A 105 7.74 -5.65 -8.11
N LYS A 106 8.96 -5.18 -8.43
CA LYS A 106 9.31 -4.56 -9.71
C LYS A 106 10.34 -5.42 -10.44
N VAL A 107 9.95 -5.99 -11.58
CA VAL A 107 10.85 -6.81 -12.41
C VAL A 107 10.86 -6.23 -13.81
N GLN A 108 12.05 -5.87 -14.30
CA GLN A 108 12.26 -5.31 -15.65
C GLN A 108 11.31 -4.13 -15.95
N GLY A 109 11.14 -3.23 -14.98
CA GLY A 109 10.27 -2.04 -15.11
C GLY A 109 8.78 -2.31 -14.89
N LYS A 110 8.34 -3.57 -14.87
CA LYS A 110 6.93 -3.92 -14.61
C LYS A 110 6.65 -4.11 -13.13
N MET A 111 5.59 -3.45 -12.65
CA MET A 111 5.10 -3.58 -11.28
C MET A 111 4.12 -4.76 -11.17
N TYR A 112 4.35 -5.62 -10.18
CA TYR A 112 3.52 -6.75 -9.80
C TYR A 112 2.81 -6.48 -8.47
N LYS A 113 1.70 -7.16 -8.23
CA LYS A 113 0.96 -7.04 -6.97
C LYS A 113 1.54 -7.86 -5.83
N ALA A 114 2.48 -8.74 -6.11
CA ALA A 114 3.04 -9.64 -5.12
C ALA A 114 4.44 -10.15 -5.52
N PHE A 115 5.17 -10.64 -4.53
CA PHE A 115 6.33 -11.51 -4.73
C PHE A 115 6.36 -12.62 -3.67
N GLY A 116 7.07 -13.69 -4.00
CA GLY A 116 7.39 -14.78 -3.05
C GLY A 116 8.83 -14.68 -2.57
N TYR A 117 9.09 -15.15 -1.36
CA TYR A 117 10.45 -15.22 -0.81
C TYR A 117 10.63 -16.51 0.02
N ILE A 118 11.65 -17.30 -0.32
CA ILE A 118 12.05 -18.47 0.46
C ILE A 118 13.11 -18.04 1.47
N CYS A 119 12.73 -18.03 2.74
CA CYS A 119 13.60 -17.61 3.83
C CYS A 119 14.55 -18.76 4.24
N ARG A 120 15.85 -18.50 4.19
CA ARG A 120 16.90 -19.47 4.54
C ARG A 120 17.44 -19.30 5.97
N SER A 121 17.28 -18.13 6.57
CA SER A 121 17.84 -17.82 7.90
C SER A 121 16.81 -17.08 8.74
N THR A 122 16.56 -17.55 9.96
CA THR A 122 15.62 -16.90 10.87
C THR A 122 16.22 -15.59 11.37
N LYS A 123 15.65 -14.45 10.97
CA LYS A 123 16.09 -13.12 11.42
C LYS A 123 15.07 -12.03 11.07
N VAL A 124 15.40 -10.80 11.48
CA VAL A 124 14.68 -9.58 11.12
C VAL A 124 15.10 -9.13 9.72
N TYR A 125 14.12 -8.83 8.89
CA TYR A 125 14.25 -8.23 7.57
C TYR A 125 13.56 -6.85 7.56
N SER A 126 13.95 -6.00 6.62
CA SER A 126 13.28 -4.71 6.40
C SER A 126 12.35 -4.81 5.20
N LEU A 127 11.05 -4.61 5.41
CA LEU A 127 10.06 -4.46 4.36
C LEU A 127 9.83 -2.97 4.13
N VAL A 128 10.22 -2.48 2.96
CA VAL A 128 10.21 -1.06 2.61
C VAL A 128 9.17 -0.83 1.51
N PHE A 129 8.39 0.22 1.66
CA PHE A 129 7.38 0.66 0.71
C PHE A 129 7.68 2.08 0.27
N SER A 130 7.62 2.36 -1.02
CA SER A 130 7.74 3.72 -1.56
C SER A 130 6.82 3.89 -2.76
N PHE A 131 6.46 5.13 -3.08
CA PHE A 131 5.84 5.43 -4.36
C PHE A 131 6.87 6.09 -5.28
N PRO A 132 6.82 5.83 -6.60
CA PRO A 132 7.66 6.52 -7.59
C PRO A 132 7.68 8.03 -7.39
N GLU A 133 8.84 8.64 -7.58
CA GLU A 133 9.07 10.09 -7.41
C GLU A 133 8.69 10.65 -6.02
N GLY A 134 8.57 9.78 -5.01
CA GLY A 134 8.15 10.19 -3.67
C GLY A 134 6.71 10.70 -3.61
N SER A 135 5.85 10.24 -4.54
CA SER A 135 4.45 10.65 -4.55
C SER A 135 3.72 10.21 -3.29
N GLU A 136 2.63 10.90 -2.98
CA GLU A 136 1.68 10.40 -2.00
C GLU A 136 0.91 9.18 -2.53
N GLY A 137 0.40 8.39 -1.60
CA GLY A 137 -0.38 7.22 -1.95
C GLY A 137 -0.76 6.40 -0.74
N CYS A 138 -1.78 5.58 -0.93
CA CYS A 138 -2.24 4.64 0.08
C CYS A 138 -2.28 3.21 -0.44
N ALA A 139 -1.81 2.27 0.37
CA ALA A 139 -1.83 0.85 0.05
C ALA A 139 -1.91 0.00 1.32
N ARG A 140 -2.30 -1.26 1.13
CA ARG A 140 -2.33 -2.28 2.18
C ARG A 140 -1.57 -3.51 1.70
N ALA A 141 -0.61 -3.96 2.48
CA ALA A 141 0.14 -5.17 2.19
C ALA A 141 -0.17 -6.28 3.18
N VAL A 142 -0.11 -7.53 2.74
CA VAL A 142 -0.30 -8.73 3.54
C VAL A 142 0.88 -9.67 3.35
N LEU A 143 1.39 -10.18 4.46
CA LEU A 143 2.35 -11.26 4.55
C LEU A 143 1.61 -12.56 4.89
N SER A 144 1.90 -13.60 4.11
CA SER A 144 1.37 -14.95 4.31
C SER A 144 2.44 -16.02 4.26
N LEU A 145 2.26 -17.07 5.04
CA LEU A 145 3.00 -18.32 4.92
C LEU A 145 2.37 -19.16 3.83
N GLN A 146 3.16 -19.54 2.81
CA GLN A 146 2.72 -20.41 1.73
C GLN A 146 3.08 -21.88 2.02
N LYS A 147 4.30 -22.11 2.52
CA LYS A 147 4.80 -23.45 2.84
C LYS A 147 5.89 -23.36 3.91
N GLN A 148 5.89 -24.31 4.83
CA GLN A 148 7.04 -24.59 5.68
C GLN A 148 7.71 -25.87 5.20
N PHE A 149 9.02 -25.83 4.98
CA PHE A 149 9.81 -26.97 4.50
C PHE A 149 10.32 -27.79 5.67
N GLN A 150 10.37 -29.10 5.47
CA GLN A 150 11.01 -30.01 6.43
C GLN A 150 12.54 -29.99 6.28
N SER A 151 13.24 -30.50 7.28
CA SER A 151 14.70 -30.64 7.23
C SER A 151 15.08 -31.59 6.08
N GLY A 152 15.90 -31.12 5.13
CA GLY A 152 16.34 -31.90 3.97
C GLY A 152 15.55 -31.69 2.67
N GLU A 153 14.40 -31.00 2.69
CA GLU A 153 13.64 -30.71 1.45
C GLU A 153 14.25 -29.56 0.64
N MET A 154 15.00 -28.68 1.28
CA MET A 154 15.71 -27.60 0.61
C MET A 154 17.09 -28.14 0.22
N GLY A 155 17.22 -28.69 -1.00
CA GLY A 155 18.46 -29.26 -1.55
C GLY A 155 19.54 -28.22 -1.87
N PHE A 156 19.88 -27.40 -0.89
CA PHE A 156 20.99 -26.43 -0.91
C PHE A 156 22.01 -26.80 0.15
#